data_AF-A0A3M1PZA0-F1
#
_entry.id   AF-A0A3M1PZA0-F1
#
_cell.length_a   1.000
_cell.length_b   1.000
_cell.length_c   1.000
_cell.angle_alpha   90.00
_cell.angle_beta   90.00
_cell.angle_gamma   90.00
#
_symmetry.space_group_name_H-M   'P 1'
#
loop_
_entity.id
_entity.type
_entity.pdbx_description
1 polymer ?
#
loop_
_entity_poly.entity_id
_entity_poly.type
_entity_poly.pdbx_seq_one_letter_code
_entity_poly.pdbx_strand_id
1 'polypeptide(L)'
;MVAFITGQQAPGQASEANDVDGGETTLVSPALPAAGLGAAQVRYHRWVAVRGGLLSGGGSLAAEISGDDGATWTPLEQVADHENAWTPAAFDVGSRVPLSDAVRVRFVATPNSPYNFRVLECGVDDVDLVPACLARFNPAQPDADGDGRVDPCDGCPADPLDDGDGDGLCGDADNAPLVANPDQADGDADGVGDAADLCPGTADPAQRDLDGDGTGDACDGDLDGDGVADAADPDRDDDGIADGDDACPTVPDTLQRDDDLDGVGDACDTDDGLVAGLRLTGHRLSWEPEDGATSWNVYRGDLGAPELLPLARCVRTGLTTRWSVDSALPVPGDGFFYLVTLSDGAGEGGLGSRSDGTPRAVDTPCQ
;
A
#
# COMPACT_ATOMS: atom_id res chain seq x y z
N MET A 1 0.53 38.82 9.38
CA MET A 1 0.35 39.21 7.97
C MET A 1 0.96 40.57 7.74
N VAL A 2 2.03 40.60 6.96
CA VAL A 2 2.66 41.81 6.44
C VAL A 2 2.82 41.52 4.96
N ALA A 3 1.95 42.10 4.14
CA ALA A 3 2.10 42.06 2.70
C ALA A 3 3.25 42.99 2.30
N PHE A 4 4.19 42.51 1.50
CA PHE A 4 5.25 43.34 0.94
C PHE A 4 4.94 43.63 -0.52
N ILE A 5 4.75 44.91 -0.82
CA ILE A 5 4.52 45.41 -2.18
C ILE A 5 5.67 46.36 -2.50
N THR A 6 6.39 46.08 -3.58
CA THR A 6 7.29 47.08 -4.16
C THR A 6 6.41 48.12 -4.85
N GLY A 7 6.54 49.40 -4.47
CA GLY A 7 5.79 50.50 -5.07
C GLY A 7 4.59 51.06 -4.30
N GLN A 8 4.25 50.58 -3.09
CA GLN A 8 3.22 51.25 -2.30
C GLN A 8 3.76 52.52 -1.62
N GLN A 9 3.38 53.69 -2.17
CA GLN A 9 3.56 54.99 -1.53
C GLN A 9 2.26 55.48 -0.87
N ALA A 10 2.37 56.54 -0.05
CA ALA A 10 1.20 57.30 0.42
C ALA A 10 0.38 57.82 -0.78
N PRO A 11 -0.97 57.87 -0.71
CA PRO A 11 -1.80 58.32 -1.82
C PRO A 11 -1.36 59.70 -2.37
N GLY A 12 -1.07 59.78 -3.68
CA GLY A 12 -0.86 61.05 -4.39
C GLY A 12 0.56 61.37 -4.92
N GLN A 13 1.51 60.42 -4.88
CA GLN A 13 2.85 60.60 -5.47
C GLN A 13 2.93 60.20 -6.96
N ALA A 14 4.00 60.60 -7.65
CA ALA A 14 4.22 60.34 -9.09
C ALA A 14 4.49 58.86 -9.40
N SER A 15 4.14 58.40 -10.61
CA SER A 15 4.08 56.98 -10.98
C SER A 15 5.41 56.20 -10.98
N GLU A 16 6.57 56.84 -10.78
CA GLU A 16 7.89 56.21 -10.94
C GLU A 16 8.84 56.43 -9.73
N ALA A 17 8.32 56.90 -8.59
CA ALA A 17 9.18 57.40 -7.50
C ALA A 17 9.97 56.30 -6.75
N ASN A 18 9.62 55.03 -6.90
CA ASN A 18 10.35 53.86 -6.39
C ASN A 18 10.72 52.88 -7.52
N ASP A 19 10.71 53.36 -8.77
CA ASP A 19 11.08 52.55 -9.91
C ASP A 19 12.57 52.15 -9.81
N VAL A 20 12.85 50.88 -10.06
CA VAL A 20 14.20 50.33 -10.13
C VAL A 20 14.50 50.05 -11.60
N ASP A 21 14.50 51.12 -12.39
CA ASP A 21 14.77 51.07 -13.84
C ASP A 21 16.04 50.25 -14.13
N GLY A 22 15.86 49.06 -14.72
CA GLY A 22 16.95 48.16 -15.08
C GLY A 22 17.70 47.49 -13.91
N GLY A 23 17.14 47.51 -12.69
CA GLY A 23 17.67 46.80 -11.52
C GLY A 23 16.66 45.85 -10.88
N GLU A 24 17.12 45.01 -9.94
CA GLU A 24 16.29 44.03 -9.25
C GLU A 24 15.83 44.54 -7.89
N THR A 25 14.62 44.16 -7.48
CA THR A 25 14.18 44.31 -6.09
C THR A 25 14.06 42.97 -5.42
N THR A 26 14.72 42.81 -4.27
CA THR A 26 14.75 41.54 -3.53
C THR A 26 14.13 41.72 -2.14
N LEU A 27 13.17 40.85 -1.82
CA LEU A 27 12.66 40.67 -0.47
C LEU A 27 13.22 39.36 0.10
N VAL A 28 13.67 39.37 1.35
CA VAL A 28 14.21 38.18 2.03
C VAL A 28 13.42 37.97 3.31
N SER A 29 12.95 36.75 3.54
CA SER A 29 12.27 36.38 4.78
C SER A 29 13.22 36.44 5.99
N PRO A 30 12.69 36.56 7.21
CA PRO A 30 13.38 36.07 8.41
C PRO A 30 13.81 34.60 8.25
N ALA A 31 14.65 34.11 9.17
CA ALA A 31 14.91 32.69 9.27
C ALA A 31 13.61 31.94 9.59
N LEU A 32 13.38 30.83 8.91
CA LEU A 32 12.22 29.95 9.03
C LEU A 32 12.71 28.63 9.64
N PRO A 33 12.56 28.40 10.95
CA PRO A 33 13.10 27.21 11.60
C PRO A 33 12.50 25.92 11.03
N ALA A 34 13.36 25.04 10.51
CA ALA A 34 12.95 23.74 9.95
C ALA A 34 13.71 22.56 10.55
N ALA A 35 14.62 22.79 11.49
CA ALA A 35 15.39 21.70 12.10
C ALA A 35 14.44 20.71 12.81
N GLY A 36 14.63 19.42 12.54
CA GLY A 36 13.88 18.34 13.17
C GLY A 36 12.46 18.10 12.62
N LEU A 37 12.02 18.81 11.58
CA LEU A 37 10.68 18.62 11.02
C LEU A 37 10.48 17.33 10.21
N GLY A 38 11.55 16.57 9.92
CA GLY A 38 11.52 15.41 9.03
C GLY A 38 11.31 15.80 7.57
N ALA A 39 10.13 16.35 7.26
CA ALA A 39 9.74 16.87 5.95
C ALA A 39 8.92 18.16 6.09
N ALA A 40 9.17 19.14 5.22
CA ALA A 40 8.57 20.46 5.33
C ALA A 40 8.23 21.08 3.98
N GLN A 41 7.21 21.93 3.96
CA GLN A 41 6.86 22.77 2.83
C GLN A 41 7.03 24.24 3.18
N VAL A 42 7.51 25.01 2.20
CA VAL A 42 7.35 26.47 2.21
C VAL A 42 6.08 26.82 1.46
N ARG A 43 5.25 27.71 2.02
CA ARG A 43 4.04 28.22 1.38
C ARG A 43 4.05 29.73 1.38
N TYR A 44 3.40 30.30 0.38
CA TYR A 44 3.19 31.74 0.27
C TYR A 44 2.08 32.04 -0.74
N HIS A 45 1.52 33.25 -0.66
CA HIS A 45 0.67 33.81 -1.70
C HIS A 45 1.47 34.84 -2.46
N ARG A 46 1.34 34.83 -3.79
CA ARG A 46 1.95 35.83 -4.66
C ARG A 46 0.88 36.48 -5.53
N TRP A 47 1.17 37.69 -5.99
CA TRP A 47 0.40 38.37 -7.00
C TRP A 47 1.38 38.98 -8.00
N VAL A 48 1.15 38.78 -9.29
CA VAL A 48 2.01 39.32 -10.37
C VAL A 48 1.13 39.97 -11.43
N ALA A 49 1.42 41.23 -11.74
CA ALA A 49 0.86 41.96 -12.86
C ALA A 49 1.98 42.55 -13.72
N VAL A 50 2.00 42.16 -14.99
CA VAL A 50 2.92 42.72 -15.98
C VAL A 50 2.16 43.52 -17.02
N ARG A 51 2.40 44.83 -17.08
CA ARG A 51 1.86 45.70 -18.13
C ARG A 51 2.93 45.96 -19.18
N GLY A 52 2.69 45.50 -20.40
CA GLY A 52 3.50 45.82 -21.58
C GLY A 52 2.60 46.27 -22.73
N GLY A 53 3.15 47.07 -23.66
CA GLY A 53 2.46 47.45 -24.91
C GLY A 53 2.17 46.26 -25.84
N LEU A 54 2.00 46.52 -27.14
CA LEU A 54 1.54 45.55 -28.18
C LEU A 54 2.31 44.20 -28.28
N LEU A 55 3.41 44.02 -27.55
CA LEU A 55 4.22 42.81 -27.44
C LEU A 55 4.47 42.56 -25.94
N SER A 56 3.97 41.43 -25.41
CA SER A 56 3.93 41.03 -23.99
C SER A 56 5.21 41.31 -23.17
N GLY A 57 5.06 41.42 -21.84
CA GLY A 57 6.15 41.32 -20.85
C GLY A 57 6.50 42.62 -20.13
N GLY A 58 6.61 42.56 -18.80
CA GLY A 58 7.08 43.65 -17.94
C GLY A 58 8.20 43.25 -16.97
N GLY A 59 8.47 41.96 -16.83
CA GLY A 59 9.45 41.41 -15.90
C GLY A 59 9.04 40.02 -15.42
N SER A 60 9.73 39.53 -14.39
CA SER A 60 9.37 38.29 -13.68
C SER A 60 9.52 38.44 -12.17
N LEU A 61 8.73 37.69 -11.41
CA LEU A 61 8.96 37.41 -10.00
C LEU A 61 9.57 36.01 -9.89
N ALA A 62 10.76 35.90 -9.32
CA ALA A 62 11.36 34.63 -8.95
C ALA A 62 11.28 34.42 -7.43
N ALA A 63 11.06 33.19 -7.00
CA ALA A 63 11.21 32.79 -5.61
C ALA A 63 12.34 31.76 -5.50
N GLU A 64 13.18 31.92 -4.49
CA GLU A 64 14.34 31.07 -4.24
C GLU A 64 14.44 30.77 -2.74
N ILE A 65 14.98 29.60 -2.40
CA ILE A 65 15.16 29.12 -1.03
C ILE A 65 16.63 28.91 -0.72
N SER A 66 17.02 29.20 0.51
CA SER A 66 18.35 28.95 1.06
C SER A 66 18.20 28.07 2.30
N GLY A 67 19.14 27.14 2.50
CA GLY A 67 19.28 26.37 3.75
C GLY A 67 20.48 26.82 4.60
N ASP A 68 21.16 27.88 4.20
CA ASP A 68 22.46 28.33 4.73
C ASP A 68 22.49 29.84 5.03
N ASP A 69 21.39 30.38 5.57
CA ASP A 69 21.23 31.79 5.95
C ASP A 69 21.42 32.79 4.79
N GLY A 70 21.17 32.34 3.56
CA GLY A 70 21.24 33.15 2.35
C GLY A 70 22.59 33.19 1.66
N ALA A 71 23.54 32.31 2.01
CA ALA A 71 24.82 32.21 1.33
C ALA A 71 24.68 31.59 -0.08
N THR A 72 23.81 30.58 -0.23
CA THR A 72 23.43 29.99 -1.51
C THR A 72 21.91 29.95 -1.67
N TRP A 73 21.44 29.95 -2.92
CA TRP A 73 20.02 30.05 -3.26
C TRP A 73 19.67 29.02 -4.33
N THR A 74 18.62 28.25 -4.06
CA THR A 74 18.03 27.24 -4.94
C THR A 74 16.68 27.76 -5.47
N PRO A 75 16.42 27.71 -6.78
CA PRO A 75 15.14 28.16 -7.34
C PRO A 75 13.92 27.36 -6.83
N LEU A 76 12.85 28.07 -6.50
CA LEU A 76 11.51 27.50 -6.26
C LEU A 76 10.63 27.65 -7.50
N GLU A 77 10.54 28.88 -8.03
CA GLU A 77 9.75 29.21 -9.20
C GLU A 77 10.16 30.53 -9.86
N GLN A 78 9.67 30.75 -11.08
CA GLN A 78 9.74 32.02 -11.78
C GLN A 78 8.44 32.27 -12.56
N VAL A 79 7.80 33.41 -12.29
CA VAL A 79 6.53 33.82 -12.90
C VAL A 79 6.76 35.07 -13.73
N ALA A 80 6.51 34.97 -15.04
CA ALA A 80 6.61 36.08 -15.99
C ALA A 80 5.28 36.46 -16.64
N ASP A 81 4.22 35.71 -16.32
CA ASP A 81 2.88 35.91 -16.86
C ASP A 81 2.05 36.83 -15.97
N HIS A 82 1.05 37.46 -16.60
CA HIS A 82 0.12 38.34 -15.92
C HIS A 82 -1.02 37.52 -15.30
N GLU A 83 -0.95 37.26 -13.99
CA GLU A 83 -1.96 36.49 -13.24
C GLU A 83 -3.12 37.38 -12.76
N ASN A 84 -2.83 38.63 -12.33
CA ASN A 84 -3.80 39.60 -11.81
C ASN A 84 -4.70 39.10 -10.65
N ALA A 85 -4.29 38.04 -9.96
CA ALA A 85 -4.96 37.45 -8.81
C ALA A 85 -3.91 36.97 -7.79
N TRP A 86 -4.32 36.85 -6.52
CA TRP A 86 -3.47 36.21 -5.51
C TRP A 86 -3.49 34.70 -5.74
N THR A 87 -2.32 34.15 -6.05
CA THR A 87 -2.10 32.74 -6.36
C THR A 87 -1.32 32.10 -5.20
N PRO A 88 -1.87 31.04 -4.56
CA PRO A 88 -1.13 30.29 -3.55
C PRO A 88 -0.05 29.43 -4.20
N ALA A 89 1.07 29.29 -3.50
CA ALA A 89 2.21 28.49 -3.90
C ALA A 89 2.70 27.65 -2.73
N ALA A 90 3.13 26.41 -3.00
CA ALA A 90 3.70 25.52 -2.01
C ALA A 90 4.80 24.67 -2.64
N PHE A 91 5.93 24.52 -1.95
CA PHE A 91 7.09 23.77 -2.43
C PHE A 91 7.71 22.95 -1.31
N ASP A 92 8.08 21.71 -1.63
CA ASP A 92 8.90 20.85 -0.76
C ASP A 92 10.27 21.49 -0.49
N VAL A 93 10.66 21.60 0.77
CA VAL A 93 11.94 22.17 1.20
C VAL A 93 13.04 21.11 1.18
N GLY A 94 12.76 19.90 1.67
CA GLY A 94 13.77 18.89 1.96
C GLY A 94 14.46 18.33 0.72
N SER A 95 13.80 18.34 -0.45
CA SER A 95 14.43 17.98 -1.73
C SER A 95 15.31 19.09 -2.32
N ARG A 96 15.25 20.32 -1.78
CA ARG A 96 15.91 21.50 -2.36
C ARG A 96 17.08 22.00 -1.53
N VAL A 97 16.92 22.01 -0.20
CA VAL A 97 17.92 22.47 0.76
C VAL A 97 17.83 21.63 2.04
N PRO A 98 18.92 21.52 2.82
CA PRO A 98 18.85 20.88 4.13
C PRO A 98 17.84 21.58 5.04
N LEU A 99 17.06 20.79 5.78
CA LEU A 99 16.17 21.30 6.83
C LEU A 99 17.01 21.80 8.01
N SER A 100 17.09 23.12 8.16
CA SER A 100 17.89 23.78 9.19
C SER A 100 17.15 24.98 9.79
N ASP A 101 17.66 25.51 10.90
CA ASP A 101 17.15 26.76 11.48
C ASP A 101 17.54 28.01 10.69
N ALA A 102 18.34 27.83 9.63
CA ALA A 102 18.85 28.89 8.77
C ALA A 102 18.08 28.99 7.43
N VAL A 103 16.97 28.27 7.29
CA VAL A 103 16.17 28.30 6.05
C VAL A 103 15.61 29.70 5.83
N ARG A 104 15.74 30.21 4.60
CA ARG A 104 15.19 31.50 4.18
C ARG A 104 14.61 31.40 2.78
N VAL A 105 13.62 32.24 2.50
CA VAL A 105 13.10 32.43 1.15
C VAL A 105 13.37 33.87 0.73
N ARG A 106 13.72 34.05 -0.54
CA ARG A 106 13.75 35.37 -1.16
C ARG A 106 12.87 35.42 -2.39
N PHE A 107 12.41 36.62 -2.68
CA PHE A 107 11.59 36.95 -3.83
C PHE A 107 12.29 38.06 -4.61
N VAL A 108 12.62 37.79 -5.87
CA VAL A 108 13.38 38.70 -6.74
C VAL A 108 12.47 39.15 -7.87
N ALA A 109 12.16 40.44 -7.89
CA ALA A 109 11.44 41.10 -8.96
C ALA A 109 12.44 41.67 -9.96
N THR A 110 12.44 41.14 -11.18
CA THR A 110 13.38 41.51 -12.24
C THR A 110 12.61 42.08 -13.44
N PRO A 111 12.73 43.38 -13.74
CA PRO A 111 12.16 43.95 -14.96
C PRO A 111 12.91 43.41 -16.18
N ASN A 112 12.19 43.11 -17.26
CA ASN A 112 12.79 42.53 -18.48
C ASN A 112 13.18 43.58 -19.54
N SER A 113 13.09 44.87 -19.19
CA SER A 113 13.35 45.98 -20.10
C SER A 113 13.83 47.21 -19.32
N PRO A 114 14.91 47.88 -19.76
CA PRO A 114 15.37 49.15 -19.17
C PRO A 114 14.56 50.36 -19.67
N TYR A 115 13.33 50.15 -20.13
CA TYR A 115 12.51 51.18 -20.78
C TYR A 115 11.21 51.36 -19.99
N ASN A 116 10.94 52.61 -19.63
CA ASN A 116 9.83 53.18 -18.86
C ASN A 116 8.40 52.98 -19.42
N PHE A 117 8.16 51.98 -20.27
CA PHE A 117 6.83 51.67 -20.82
C PHE A 117 6.32 50.28 -20.42
N ARG A 118 7.05 49.60 -19.55
CA ARG A 118 6.78 48.24 -19.11
C ARG A 118 6.83 48.22 -17.58
N VAL A 119 5.74 47.84 -16.94
CA VAL A 119 5.62 47.85 -15.47
C VAL A 119 5.48 46.41 -14.98
N LEU A 120 6.31 46.03 -14.02
CA LEU A 120 6.14 44.84 -13.19
C LEU A 120 5.63 45.29 -11.83
N GLU A 121 4.43 44.84 -11.46
CA GLU A 121 3.92 44.96 -10.10
C GLU A 121 3.83 43.55 -9.53
N CYS A 122 4.35 43.35 -8.33
CA CYS A 122 4.26 42.07 -7.64
C CYS A 122 4.10 42.25 -6.13
N GLY A 123 3.43 41.30 -5.50
CA GLY A 123 3.23 41.24 -4.06
C GLY A 123 3.40 39.82 -3.55
N VAL A 124 3.83 39.70 -2.30
CA VAL A 124 3.91 38.43 -1.57
C VAL A 124 3.29 38.61 -0.19
N ASP A 125 2.53 37.61 0.26
CA ASP A 125 1.93 37.54 1.60
C ASP A 125 1.94 36.08 2.10
N ASP A 126 1.66 35.91 3.40
CA ASP A 126 1.53 34.60 4.06
C ASP A 126 2.69 33.62 3.81
N VAL A 127 3.93 34.15 3.86
CA VAL A 127 5.14 33.32 3.77
C VAL A 127 5.31 32.54 5.07
N ASP A 128 5.18 31.22 5.01
CA ASP A 128 5.43 30.34 6.12
C ASP A 128 6.14 29.03 5.72
N LEU A 129 6.64 28.33 6.73
CA LEU A 129 7.21 27.00 6.61
C LEU A 129 6.46 26.11 7.59
N VAL A 130 5.93 25.00 7.08
CA VAL A 130 5.12 24.06 7.86
C VAL A 130 5.65 22.64 7.74
N PRO A 131 5.54 21.83 8.80
CA PRO A 131 5.72 20.38 8.69
C PRO A 131 4.74 19.82 7.66
N ALA A 132 5.21 18.91 6.81
CA ALA A 132 4.42 18.41 5.68
C ALA A 132 4.68 16.92 5.44
N CYS A 133 4.42 16.09 6.44
CA CYS A 133 4.78 14.67 6.41
C CYS A 133 4.00 13.80 5.44
N LEU A 134 3.08 14.34 4.65
CA LEU A 134 2.32 13.55 3.67
C LEU A 134 3.01 13.59 2.30
N ALA A 135 3.09 12.47 1.61
CA ALA A 135 3.72 12.34 0.30
C ALA A 135 3.11 13.30 -0.74
N ARG A 136 1.80 13.55 -0.69
CA ARG A 136 1.13 14.55 -1.55
C ARG A 136 1.65 15.98 -1.39
N PHE A 137 2.24 16.29 -0.24
CA PHE A 137 2.84 17.58 0.08
C PHE A 137 4.36 17.55 -0.11
N ASN A 138 5.01 16.41 0.03
CA ASN A 138 6.45 16.26 -0.25
C ASN A 138 6.72 15.12 -1.25
N PRO A 139 6.31 15.27 -2.53
CA PRO A 139 6.32 14.17 -3.51
C PRO A 139 7.73 13.75 -3.97
N ALA A 140 8.77 14.47 -3.55
CA ALA A 140 10.16 14.10 -3.82
C ALA A 140 10.84 13.42 -2.63
N GLN A 141 10.19 13.36 -1.47
CA GLN A 141 10.63 12.52 -0.36
C GLN A 141 10.18 11.07 -0.61
N PRO A 142 10.95 10.08 -0.16
CA PRO A 142 10.52 8.69 -0.21
C PRO A 142 9.32 8.44 0.72
N ASP A 143 8.53 7.45 0.33
CA ASP A 143 7.37 6.88 1.00
C ASP A 143 7.45 5.39 0.62
N ALA A 144 8.20 4.63 1.43
CA ALA A 144 8.70 3.33 1.02
C ALA A 144 7.64 2.21 1.13
N ASP A 145 6.69 2.31 2.05
CA ASP A 145 5.58 1.37 2.21
C ASP A 145 4.26 1.83 1.56
N GLY A 146 4.16 3.11 1.17
CA GLY A 146 3.00 3.64 0.46
C GLY A 146 1.81 3.98 1.35
N ASP A 147 2.03 4.17 2.66
CA ASP A 147 1.00 4.58 3.63
C ASP A 147 0.58 6.07 3.45
N GLY A 148 1.38 6.83 2.69
CA GLY A 148 1.16 8.23 2.37
C GLY A 148 1.84 9.20 3.33
N ARG A 149 2.57 8.73 4.33
CA ARG A 149 3.61 9.45 5.08
C ARG A 149 4.93 9.33 4.32
N VAL A 150 5.84 10.26 4.57
CA VAL A 150 7.18 10.20 3.98
C VAL A 150 8.17 9.70 5.01
N ASP A 151 9.13 8.87 4.61
CA ASP A 151 10.06 8.18 5.52
C ASP A 151 10.68 9.10 6.60
N PRO A 152 11.09 10.36 6.31
CA PRO A 152 11.67 11.23 7.34
C PRO A 152 10.72 11.63 8.48
N CYS A 153 9.42 11.41 8.30
CA CYS A 153 8.37 11.68 9.27
C CYS A 153 7.68 10.40 9.76
N ASP A 154 8.11 9.26 9.26
CA ASP A 154 7.46 7.99 9.47
C ASP A 154 8.13 7.24 10.64
N GLY A 155 7.33 6.79 11.59
CA GLY A 155 7.80 5.98 12.71
C GLY A 155 8.15 4.56 12.26
N CYS A 156 7.48 4.09 11.21
CA CYS A 156 7.54 2.76 10.67
C CYS A 156 7.72 2.79 9.14
N PRO A 157 8.85 3.31 8.60
CA PRO A 157 9.01 3.63 7.17
C PRO A 157 8.99 2.44 6.20
N ALA A 158 8.74 1.22 6.67
CA ALA A 158 8.72 0.01 5.86
C ALA A 158 7.46 -0.82 6.13
N ASP A 159 6.52 -0.30 6.91
CA ASP A 159 5.32 -0.98 7.35
C ASP A 159 4.11 -0.04 7.27
N PRO A 160 3.20 -0.25 6.31
CA PRO A 160 2.07 0.63 6.10
C PRO A 160 0.99 0.53 7.18
N LEU A 161 1.13 -0.39 8.13
CA LEU A 161 0.23 -0.52 9.28
C LEU A 161 0.58 0.44 10.42
N ASP A 162 1.78 1.05 10.40
CA ASP A 162 2.26 1.96 11.43
C ASP A 162 2.29 1.30 12.84
N ASP A 163 2.64 2.08 13.87
CA ASP A 163 2.42 1.75 15.29
C ASP A 163 0.96 2.05 15.65
N GLY A 164 0.08 1.09 15.34
CA GLY A 164 -1.37 1.25 15.41
C GLY A 164 -1.92 1.52 16.82
N ASP A 165 -1.28 0.96 17.84
CA ASP A 165 -1.71 1.02 19.23
C ASP A 165 -0.84 1.90 20.15
N GLY A 166 0.29 2.40 19.63
CA GLY A 166 1.16 3.37 20.29
C GLY A 166 2.11 2.76 21.32
N ASP A 167 2.44 1.47 21.18
CA ASP A 167 3.29 0.74 22.10
C ASP A 167 4.80 0.88 21.78
N GLY A 168 5.10 1.43 20.60
CA GLY A 168 6.44 1.70 20.09
C GLY A 168 6.99 0.65 19.14
N LEU A 169 6.18 -0.32 18.71
CA LEU A 169 6.49 -1.32 17.70
C LEU A 169 5.67 -1.06 16.43
N CYS A 170 6.26 -1.39 15.28
CA CYS A 170 5.55 -1.34 14.01
C CYS A 170 4.68 -2.60 13.89
N GLY A 171 3.51 -2.49 13.27
CA GLY A 171 2.56 -3.59 13.11
C GLY A 171 3.14 -4.89 12.53
N ASP A 172 4.17 -4.83 11.68
CA ASP A 172 4.87 -6.01 11.14
C ASP A 172 5.82 -6.71 12.14
N ALA A 173 6.19 -6.00 13.21
CA ALA A 173 7.05 -6.45 14.29
C ALA A 173 6.31 -6.61 15.62
N ASP A 174 5.01 -6.31 15.65
CA ASP A 174 4.12 -6.36 16.79
C ASP A 174 3.23 -7.61 16.72
N ASN A 175 3.33 -8.48 17.72
CA ASN A 175 2.49 -9.68 17.83
C ASN A 175 1.07 -9.39 18.36
N ALA A 176 0.75 -8.14 18.72
CA ALA A 176 -0.60 -7.69 19.04
C ALA A 176 -0.89 -6.28 18.48
N PRO A 177 -0.96 -6.06 17.14
CA PRO A 177 -1.00 -4.75 16.48
C PRO A 177 -2.12 -3.77 16.87
N LEU A 178 -3.05 -4.20 17.71
CA LEU A 178 -4.22 -3.44 18.16
C LEU A 178 -4.28 -3.31 19.69
N VAL A 179 -3.36 -3.92 20.44
CA VAL A 179 -3.37 -4.00 21.91
C VAL A 179 -1.96 -3.83 22.46
N ALA A 180 -1.69 -2.62 22.95
CA ALA A 180 -0.34 -2.23 23.37
C ALA A 180 0.31 -3.22 24.35
N ASN A 181 1.36 -3.88 23.90
CA ASN A 181 2.14 -4.87 24.64
C ASN A 181 3.65 -4.72 24.35
N PRO A 182 4.31 -3.65 24.85
CA PRO A 182 5.71 -3.36 24.54
C PRO A 182 6.72 -4.46 24.95
N ASP A 183 6.30 -5.43 25.77
CA ASP A 183 7.09 -6.57 26.17
C ASP A 183 7.00 -7.78 25.22
N GLN A 184 6.05 -7.78 24.29
CA GLN A 184 5.85 -8.78 23.23
C GLN A 184 5.85 -10.21 23.79
N ALA A 185 5.19 -10.38 24.94
CA ALA A 185 5.02 -11.71 25.53
C ALA A 185 4.14 -12.58 24.62
N ASP A 186 4.54 -13.83 24.44
CA ASP A 186 3.90 -14.85 23.62
C ASP A 186 4.25 -16.20 24.28
N GLY A 187 3.33 -16.68 25.11
CA GLY A 187 3.54 -17.76 26.06
C GLY A 187 3.58 -19.13 25.42
N ASP A 188 2.80 -19.35 24.37
CA ASP A 188 2.69 -20.62 23.66
C ASP A 188 3.37 -20.63 22.27
N ALA A 189 3.90 -19.48 21.84
CA ALA A 189 4.73 -19.29 20.66
C ALA A 189 3.98 -19.53 19.34
N ASP A 190 2.72 -19.09 19.27
CA ASP A 190 1.89 -19.16 18.06
C ASP A 190 1.99 -17.90 17.17
N GLY A 191 2.62 -16.84 17.68
CA GLY A 191 2.83 -15.57 16.98
C GLY A 191 1.78 -14.50 17.31
N VAL A 192 0.80 -14.79 18.16
CA VAL A 192 -0.14 -13.84 18.73
C VAL A 192 0.32 -13.50 20.15
N GLY A 193 0.38 -12.22 20.50
CA GLY A 193 0.85 -11.80 21.81
C GLY A 193 -0.14 -12.15 22.91
N ASP A 194 0.35 -12.51 24.11
CA ASP A 194 -0.45 -12.84 25.31
C ASP A 194 -1.54 -11.80 25.64
N ALA A 195 -1.37 -10.55 25.19
CA ALA A 195 -2.30 -9.45 25.40
C ALA A 195 -3.52 -9.49 24.45
N ALA A 196 -3.40 -10.09 23.27
CA ALA A 196 -4.44 -10.22 22.26
C ALA A 196 -4.86 -11.68 22.02
N ASP A 197 -4.13 -12.64 22.57
CA ASP A 197 -4.39 -14.07 22.43
C ASP A 197 -5.63 -14.50 23.23
N LEU A 198 -6.61 -15.09 22.55
CA LEU A 198 -7.83 -15.66 23.11
C LEU A 198 -7.57 -16.99 23.83
N CYS A 199 -6.43 -17.63 23.57
CA CYS A 199 -5.97 -18.87 24.18
C CYS A 199 -4.49 -18.83 24.62
N PRO A 200 -4.07 -17.99 25.62
CA PRO A 200 -2.66 -17.74 26.01
C PRO A 200 -1.79 -18.92 26.48
N GLY A 201 -2.29 -20.16 26.40
CA GLY A 201 -1.54 -21.36 26.71
C GLY A 201 -1.76 -22.50 25.72
N THR A 202 -2.42 -22.24 24.59
CA THR A 202 -2.69 -23.21 23.53
C THR A 202 -2.50 -22.54 22.18
N ALA A 203 -1.37 -22.86 21.54
CA ALA A 203 -0.99 -22.24 20.28
C ALA A 203 -2.08 -22.39 19.20
N ASP A 204 -2.66 -21.27 18.80
CA ASP A 204 -3.68 -21.14 17.76
C ASP A 204 -3.55 -19.78 17.05
N PRO A 205 -2.73 -19.69 15.99
CA PRO A 205 -2.58 -18.46 15.24
C PRO A 205 -3.86 -17.97 14.54
N ALA A 206 -4.88 -18.83 14.42
CA ALA A 206 -6.13 -18.48 13.73
C ALA A 206 -7.08 -17.66 14.61
N GLN A 207 -6.94 -17.76 15.94
CA GLN A 207 -7.69 -16.96 16.93
C GLN A 207 -9.20 -16.96 16.66
N ARG A 208 -9.74 -18.13 16.32
CA ARG A 208 -11.17 -18.27 16.06
C ARG A 208 -11.94 -18.23 17.38
N ASP A 209 -13.14 -17.68 17.33
CA ASP A 209 -14.06 -17.51 18.46
C ASP A 209 -15.48 -17.62 17.89
N LEU A 210 -15.98 -18.85 17.82
CA LEU A 210 -17.22 -19.20 17.12
C LEU A 210 -18.46 -18.57 17.79
N ASP A 211 -18.52 -18.58 19.13
CA ASP A 211 -19.65 -18.06 19.88
C ASP A 211 -19.48 -16.57 20.29
N GLY A 212 -18.26 -16.03 20.17
CA GLY A 212 -17.94 -14.63 20.44
C GLY A 212 -17.83 -14.29 21.93
N ASP A 213 -17.54 -15.27 22.79
CA ASP A 213 -17.44 -15.07 24.24
C ASP A 213 -16.08 -14.49 24.70
N GLY A 214 -15.09 -14.51 23.81
CA GLY A 214 -13.72 -14.05 24.05
C GLY A 214 -12.75 -15.13 24.51
N THR A 215 -13.17 -16.39 24.54
CA THR A 215 -12.33 -17.59 24.64
C THR A 215 -12.17 -18.17 23.24
N GLY A 216 -10.95 -18.50 22.82
CA GLY A 216 -10.76 -19.02 21.46
C GLY A 216 -11.19 -20.48 21.33
N ASP A 217 -11.61 -20.89 20.12
CA ASP A 217 -12.05 -22.26 19.79
C ASP A 217 -11.04 -23.32 20.27
N ALA A 218 -9.74 -23.01 20.25
CA ALA A 218 -8.67 -23.93 20.66
C ALA A 218 -8.65 -24.26 22.16
N CYS A 219 -9.24 -23.42 22.99
CA CYS A 219 -9.25 -23.55 24.45
C CYS A 219 -10.65 -23.41 25.08
N ASP A 220 -11.67 -23.17 24.28
CA ASP A 220 -13.07 -23.30 24.68
C ASP A 220 -13.46 -24.78 24.83
N GLY A 221 -14.44 -25.06 25.69
CA GLY A 221 -15.07 -26.36 25.81
C GLY A 221 -16.56 -26.36 25.55
N ASP A 222 -17.11 -25.27 24.99
CA ASP A 222 -18.51 -25.07 24.60
C ASP A 222 -18.53 -24.24 23.29
N LEU A 223 -18.01 -24.81 22.19
CA LEU A 223 -17.65 -24.10 20.95
C LEU A 223 -18.76 -23.21 20.35
N ASP A 224 -20.01 -23.63 20.43
CA ASP A 224 -21.16 -22.92 19.86
C ASP A 224 -21.91 -22.04 20.88
N GLY A 225 -21.52 -22.10 22.16
CA GLY A 225 -22.12 -21.36 23.26
C GLY A 225 -23.56 -21.76 23.58
N ASP A 226 -24.03 -22.95 23.20
CA ASP A 226 -25.40 -23.41 23.44
C ASP A 226 -25.64 -23.85 24.91
N GLY A 227 -24.55 -24.07 25.65
CA GLY A 227 -24.52 -24.49 27.05
C GLY A 227 -24.32 -26.00 27.25
N VAL A 228 -24.02 -26.75 26.20
CA VAL A 228 -23.67 -28.17 26.20
C VAL A 228 -22.20 -28.33 25.83
N ALA A 229 -21.39 -28.63 26.84
CA ALA A 229 -19.95 -28.81 26.62
C ALA A 229 -19.62 -29.82 25.51
N ASP A 230 -18.65 -29.48 24.66
CA ASP A 230 -18.19 -30.20 23.47
C ASP A 230 -18.12 -31.72 23.62
N ALA A 231 -17.61 -32.20 24.76
CA ALA A 231 -17.44 -33.62 25.02
C ALA A 231 -18.77 -34.40 25.11
N ALA A 232 -19.90 -33.70 25.25
CA ALA A 232 -21.24 -34.22 25.31
C ALA A 232 -22.15 -33.66 24.20
N ASP A 233 -21.64 -32.75 23.38
CA ASP A 233 -22.37 -32.14 22.28
C ASP A 233 -22.37 -33.05 21.04
N PRO A 234 -23.52 -33.34 20.43
CA PRO A 234 -23.59 -34.07 19.16
C PRO A 234 -23.34 -33.23 17.89
N ASP A 235 -23.27 -31.90 17.96
CA ASP A 235 -23.24 -30.91 16.87
C ASP A 235 -22.47 -29.66 17.33
N ARG A 236 -21.14 -29.76 17.43
CA ARG A 236 -20.28 -28.80 18.15
C ARG A 236 -20.18 -27.41 17.55
N ASP A 237 -20.74 -27.18 16.37
CA ASP A 237 -20.71 -25.88 15.70
C ASP A 237 -22.10 -25.34 15.32
N ASP A 238 -23.17 -25.99 15.81
CA ASP A 238 -24.59 -25.68 15.57
C ASP A 238 -24.94 -25.39 14.10
N ASP A 239 -24.28 -26.09 13.16
CA ASP A 239 -24.58 -25.96 11.74
C ASP A 239 -25.80 -26.82 11.31
N GLY A 240 -26.20 -27.74 12.19
CA GLY A 240 -27.34 -28.64 12.04
C GLY A 240 -26.96 -30.02 11.49
N ILE A 241 -25.67 -30.32 11.38
CA ILE A 241 -25.10 -31.59 10.96
C ILE A 241 -24.33 -32.17 12.14
N ALA A 242 -24.82 -33.30 12.66
CA ALA A 242 -24.17 -33.92 13.80
C ALA A 242 -22.72 -34.32 13.49
N ASP A 243 -21.80 -34.10 14.43
CA ASP A 243 -20.37 -34.41 14.39
C ASP A 243 -19.97 -35.73 13.72
N GLY A 244 -20.79 -36.77 13.91
CA GLY A 244 -20.51 -38.10 13.36
C GLY A 244 -20.79 -38.25 11.86
N ASP A 245 -21.54 -37.30 11.29
CA ASP A 245 -21.92 -37.20 9.89
C ASP A 245 -21.33 -35.92 9.24
N ASP A 246 -20.53 -35.14 9.98
CA ASP A 246 -19.96 -33.87 9.59
C ASP A 246 -18.47 -33.99 9.18
N ALA A 247 -18.13 -33.46 8.01
CA ALA A 247 -16.76 -33.38 7.49
C ALA A 247 -15.94 -32.26 8.13
N CYS A 248 -16.59 -31.29 8.79
CA CYS A 248 -15.99 -30.19 9.53
C CYS A 248 -16.63 -29.96 10.91
N PRO A 249 -16.46 -30.89 11.88
CA PRO A 249 -17.17 -30.90 13.18
C PRO A 249 -16.94 -29.74 14.16
N THR A 250 -16.34 -28.63 13.72
CA THR A 250 -15.98 -27.46 14.52
C THR A 250 -16.05 -26.18 13.66
N VAL A 251 -16.51 -26.26 12.41
CA VAL A 251 -16.51 -25.16 11.44
C VAL A 251 -17.83 -25.21 10.67
N PRO A 252 -18.77 -24.29 10.93
CA PRO A 252 -20.10 -24.39 10.38
C PRO A 252 -20.13 -24.41 8.85
N ASP A 253 -20.55 -25.52 8.23
CA ASP A 253 -20.77 -25.66 6.79
C ASP A 253 -21.87 -26.67 6.43
N THR A 254 -23.09 -26.14 6.31
CA THR A 254 -24.26 -26.92 5.86
C THR A 254 -24.14 -27.56 4.46
N LEU A 255 -23.14 -27.18 3.65
CA LEU A 255 -22.96 -27.71 2.29
C LEU A 255 -22.09 -28.96 2.23
N GLN A 256 -21.24 -29.21 3.23
CA GLN A 256 -20.41 -30.42 3.36
C GLN A 256 -19.66 -30.73 2.07
N ARG A 257 -19.00 -29.71 1.48
CA ARG A 257 -18.19 -29.93 0.30
C ARG A 257 -16.87 -30.59 0.71
N ASP A 258 -16.43 -31.52 -0.11
CA ASP A 258 -15.19 -32.28 0.05
C ASP A 258 -14.75 -32.62 -1.38
N ASP A 259 -14.03 -31.69 -2.02
CA ASP A 259 -13.75 -31.73 -3.46
C ASP A 259 -12.69 -32.79 -3.83
N ASP A 260 -11.86 -33.26 -2.88
CA ASP A 260 -10.84 -34.29 -3.08
C ASP A 260 -11.09 -35.63 -2.39
N LEU A 261 -12.15 -35.72 -1.58
CA LEU A 261 -12.72 -36.93 -0.99
C LEU A 261 -11.82 -37.61 0.05
N ASP A 262 -11.02 -36.82 0.78
CA ASP A 262 -10.14 -37.34 1.83
C ASP A 262 -10.86 -37.52 3.19
N GLY A 263 -12.06 -36.94 3.31
CA GLY A 263 -12.93 -37.01 4.48
C GLY A 263 -12.86 -35.80 5.42
N VAL A 264 -12.04 -34.78 5.09
CA VAL A 264 -12.07 -33.44 5.68
C VAL A 264 -12.84 -32.52 4.73
N GLY A 265 -13.74 -31.69 5.25
CA GLY A 265 -14.54 -30.81 4.40
C GLY A 265 -13.79 -29.55 3.98
N ASP A 266 -14.05 -29.03 2.78
CA ASP A 266 -13.43 -27.82 2.22
C ASP A 266 -13.46 -26.60 3.17
N ALA A 267 -14.43 -26.53 4.09
CA ALA A 267 -14.60 -25.43 5.03
C ALA A 267 -13.55 -25.38 6.15
N CYS A 268 -13.02 -26.55 6.53
CA CYS A 268 -12.03 -26.73 7.58
C CYS A 268 -10.74 -27.37 7.07
N ASP A 269 -10.72 -27.74 5.80
CA ASP A 269 -9.55 -28.27 5.14
C ASP A 269 -8.55 -27.14 4.85
N THR A 270 -7.37 -27.26 5.45
CA THR A 270 -6.24 -26.36 5.14
C THR A 270 -5.54 -26.73 3.84
N ASP A 271 -5.88 -27.90 3.29
CA ASP A 271 -5.29 -28.54 2.11
C ASP A 271 -6.41 -28.75 1.06
N ASP A 272 -6.74 -27.72 0.28
CA ASP A 272 -7.92 -27.65 -0.63
C ASP A 272 -7.98 -28.64 -1.82
N GLY A 273 -7.34 -29.81 -1.73
CA GLY A 273 -7.34 -30.86 -2.75
C GLY A 273 -6.62 -30.50 -4.04
N LEU A 274 -6.06 -29.29 -4.11
CA LEU A 274 -5.19 -28.84 -5.17
C LEU A 274 -3.77 -28.96 -4.68
N VAL A 275 -2.95 -29.65 -5.47
CA VAL A 275 -1.54 -29.78 -5.15
C VAL A 275 -0.91 -28.38 -5.02
N ALA A 276 -0.47 -28.06 -3.80
CA ALA A 276 0.02 -26.74 -3.45
C ALA A 276 1.43 -26.49 -4.02
N GLY A 277 1.84 -25.22 -4.00
CA GLY A 277 3.21 -24.84 -4.35
C GLY A 277 3.60 -25.16 -5.81
N LEU A 278 2.63 -25.19 -6.73
CA LEU A 278 2.89 -25.45 -8.16
C LEU A 278 3.83 -24.37 -8.75
N ARG A 279 5.07 -24.75 -8.99
CA ARG A 279 6.13 -23.87 -9.51
C ARG A 279 6.54 -24.31 -10.91
N LEU A 280 6.60 -23.36 -11.83
CA LEU A 280 7.18 -23.53 -13.17
C LEU A 280 8.52 -22.81 -13.25
N THR A 281 9.62 -23.57 -13.29
CA THR A 281 10.98 -23.04 -13.46
C THR A 281 11.54 -23.50 -14.81
N GLY A 282 11.48 -22.62 -15.81
CA GLY A 282 11.77 -22.98 -17.19
C GLY A 282 10.77 -24.02 -17.70
N HIS A 283 11.26 -25.21 -18.04
CA HIS A 283 10.41 -26.34 -18.49
C HIS A 283 9.99 -27.29 -17.36
N ARG A 284 10.46 -27.06 -16.13
CA ARG A 284 10.20 -27.96 -15.02
C ARG A 284 9.02 -27.46 -14.21
N LEU A 285 7.99 -28.29 -14.13
CA LEU A 285 6.89 -28.18 -13.18
C LEU A 285 7.27 -28.94 -11.92
N SER A 286 7.07 -28.36 -10.75
CA SER A 286 7.21 -29.03 -9.46
C SER A 286 6.10 -28.60 -8.53
N TRP A 287 5.76 -29.45 -7.59
CA TRP A 287 4.68 -29.24 -6.66
C TRP A 287 5.00 -29.86 -5.31
N GLU A 288 4.22 -29.52 -4.31
CA GLU A 288 4.36 -30.06 -2.96
C GLU A 288 3.60 -31.40 -2.87
N PRO A 289 4.12 -32.41 -2.15
CA PRO A 289 3.43 -33.67 -2.01
C PRO A 289 2.29 -33.53 -1.00
N GLU A 290 1.11 -34.04 -1.36
CA GLU A 290 -0.04 -34.13 -0.45
C GLU A 290 -0.05 -35.48 0.30
N ASP A 291 -0.62 -35.50 1.50
CA ASP A 291 -0.79 -36.72 2.27
C ASP A 291 -1.78 -37.68 1.57
N GLY A 292 -1.55 -38.98 1.66
CA GLY A 292 -2.34 -39.99 0.93
C GLY A 292 -2.04 -40.14 -0.57
N ALA A 293 -1.37 -39.19 -1.22
CA ALA A 293 -1.08 -39.25 -2.66
C ALA A 293 -0.10 -40.38 -3.02
N THR A 294 -0.55 -41.32 -3.86
CA THR A 294 0.32 -42.41 -4.38
C THR A 294 0.92 -42.08 -5.75
N SER A 295 0.26 -41.21 -6.50
CA SER A 295 0.69 -40.70 -7.80
C SER A 295 0.00 -39.37 -8.14
N TRP A 296 0.48 -38.68 -9.17
CA TRP A 296 -0.07 -37.41 -9.65
C TRP A 296 -0.30 -37.40 -11.16
N ASN A 297 -1.35 -36.70 -11.56
CA ASN A 297 -1.68 -36.42 -12.94
C ASN A 297 -1.53 -34.92 -13.21
N VAL A 298 -1.07 -34.55 -14.40
CA VAL A 298 -0.84 -33.15 -14.78
C VAL A 298 -1.69 -32.82 -15.99
N TYR A 299 -2.43 -31.73 -15.88
CA TYR A 299 -3.29 -31.17 -16.90
C TYR A 299 -2.78 -29.81 -17.34
N ARG A 300 -3.05 -29.45 -18.59
CA ARG A 300 -2.71 -28.14 -19.16
C ARG A 300 -3.92 -27.55 -19.87
N GLY A 301 -4.25 -26.30 -19.57
CA GLY A 301 -5.27 -25.53 -20.28
C GLY A 301 -4.68 -24.34 -21.04
N ASP A 302 -5.44 -23.82 -22.00
CA ASP A 302 -5.05 -22.73 -22.89
C ASP A 302 -5.96 -21.52 -22.64
N LEU A 303 -5.38 -20.37 -22.28
CA LEU A 303 -6.10 -19.12 -22.02
C LEU A 303 -6.37 -18.31 -23.29
N GLY A 304 -5.70 -18.63 -24.40
CA GLY A 304 -5.81 -17.92 -25.68
C GLY A 304 -7.01 -18.31 -26.53
N ALA A 305 -7.72 -19.39 -26.17
CA ALA A 305 -8.88 -19.89 -26.90
C ALA A 305 -10.17 -19.75 -26.06
N PRO A 306 -10.87 -18.59 -26.12
CA PRO A 306 -12.07 -18.37 -25.30
C PRO A 306 -13.21 -19.35 -25.58
N GLU A 307 -13.22 -20.01 -26.75
CA GLU A 307 -14.17 -21.08 -27.09
C GLU A 307 -13.86 -22.42 -26.38
N LEU A 308 -12.68 -22.55 -25.78
CA LEU A 308 -12.21 -23.73 -25.06
C LEU A 308 -12.03 -23.48 -23.56
N LEU A 309 -12.46 -22.33 -23.04
CA LEU A 309 -12.39 -22.06 -21.60
C LEU A 309 -13.54 -22.79 -20.87
N PRO A 310 -13.24 -23.61 -19.82
CA PRO A 310 -11.97 -23.99 -19.22
C PRO A 310 -11.73 -25.51 -19.37
N LEU A 311 -11.53 -25.97 -20.59
CA LEU A 311 -11.16 -27.36 -20.85
C LEU A 311 -9.65 -27.52 -20.60
N ALA A 312 -9.30 -28.34 -19.61
CA ALA A 312 -7.93 -28.79 -19.41
C ALA A 312 -7.73 -30.18 -20.05
N ARG A 313 -6.54 -30.42 -20.63
CA ARG A 313 -6.16 -31.72 -21.21
C ARG A 313 -5.08 -32.40 -20.38
N CYS A 314 -5.19 -33.70 -20.19
CA CYS A 314 -4.13 -34.50 -19.59
C CYS A 314 -2.83 -34.38 -20.40
N VAL A 315 -1.72 -34.07 -19.74
CA VAL A 315 -0.38 -34.04 -20.35
C VAL A 315 0.59 -35.04 -19.71
N ARG A 316 0.35 -35.46 -18.46
CA ARG A 316 1.10 -36.53 -17.78
C ARG A 316 0.18 -37.29 -16.85
N THR A 317 0.43 -38.58 -16.67
CA THR A 317 -0.35 -39.46 -15.79
C THR A 317 0.56 -40.35 -14.96
N GLY A 318 0.12 -40.71 -13.76
CA GLY A 318 0.74 -41.71 -12.88
C GLY A 318 2.15 -41.34 -12.42
N LEU A 319 2.43 -40.05 -12.25
CA LEU A 319 3.74 -39.59 -11.79
C LEU A 319 3.90 -39.97 -10.32
N THR A 320 4.94 -40.70 -9.97
CA THR A 320 5.31 -40.97 -8.57
C THR A 320 6.34 -39.96 -8.05
N THR A 321 6.65 -38.94 -8.85
CA THR A 321 7.57 -37.87 -8.53
C THR A 321 6.82 -36.56 -8.45
N ARG A 322 7.18 -35.72 -7.48
CA ARG A 322 6.66 -34.35 -7.28
C ARG A 322 7.09 -33.30 -8.32
N TRP A 323 7.42 -33.75 -9.52
CA TRP A 323 7.82 -32.88 -10.61
C TRP A 323 7.61 -33.56 -11.96
N SER A 324 7.46 -32.73 -12.98
CA SER A 324 7.42 -33.11 -14.38
C SER A 324 8.17 -32.10 -15.23
N VAL A 325 8.46 -32.45 -16.47
CA VAL A 325 9.00 -31.52 -17.46
C VAL A 325 8.03 -31.42 -18.62
N ASP A 326 7.64 -30.19 -18.96
CA ASP A 326 6.92 -29.88 -20.19
C ASP A 326 7.88 -29.27 -21.22
N SER A 327 8.33 -30.12 -22.14
CA SER A 327 9.21 -29.72 -23.25
C SER A 327 8.46 -29.01 -24.39
N ALA A 328 7.13 -28.90 -24.31
CA ALA A 328 6.28 -28.34 -25.33
C ALA A 328 5.51 -27.12 -24.79
N LEU A 329 6.21 -26.22 -24.09
CA LEU A 329 5.65 -24.95 -23.63
C LEU A 329 5.06 -24.19 -24.84
N PRO A 330 3.87 -23.58 -24.69
CA PRO A 330 3.32 -22.68 -25.70
C PRO A 330 4.28 -21.58 -26.10
N VAL A 331 4.12 -21.07 -27.33
CA VAL A 331 4.98 -20.01 -27.84
C VAL A 331 4.82 -18.74 -27.00
N PRO A 332 5.88 -17.94 -26.81
CA PRO A 332 5.78 -16.68 -26.08
C PRO A 332 4.66 -15.80 -26.65
N GLY A 333 3.70 -15.44 -25.81
CA GLY A 333 2.51 -14.66 -26.19
C GLY A 333 1.19 -15.38 -25.95
N ASP A 334 1.20 -16.71 -25.83
CA ASP A 334 0.02 -17.50 -25.45
C ASP A 334 -0.06 -17.63 -23.92
N GLY A 335 -1.24 -17.36 -23.34
CA GLY A 335 -1.52 -17.64 -21.94
C GLY A 335 -1.92 -19.10 -21.77
N PHE A 336 -1.42 -19.77 -20.72
CA PHE A 336 -1.79 -21.15 -20.40
C PHE A 336 -1.72 -21.36 -18.89
N PHE A 337 -2.33 -22.44 -18.41
CA PHE A 337 -2.28 -22.84 -16.99
C PHE A 337 -2.03 -24.34 -16.86
N TYR A 338 -1.49 -24.74 -15.70
CA TYR A 338 -1.40 -26.14 -15.30
C TYR A 338 -2.34 -26.40 -14.14
N LEU A 339 -2.84 -27.63 -14.06
CA LEU A 339 -3.48 -28.19 -12.87
C LEU A 339 -2.80 -29.53 -12.59
N VAL A 340 -2.65 -29.87 -11.33
CA VAL A 340 -2.11 -31.15 -10.90
C VAL A 340 -3.11 -31.75 -9.94
N THR A 341 -3.42 -33.03 -10.11
CA THR A 341 -4.35 -33.78 -9.26
C THR A 341 -3.62 -34.95 -8.62
N LEU A 342 -4.04 -35.30 -7.42
CA LEU A 342 -3.61 -36.52 -6.75
C LEU A 342 -4.38 -37.73 -7.31
N SER A 343 -3.75 -38.90 -7.22
CA SER A 343 -4.40 -40.20 -7.42
C SER A 343 -3.86 -41.21 -6.42
N ASP A 344 -4.77 -41.90 -5.74
CA ASP A 344 -4.51 -42.84 -4.65
C ASP A 344 -4.70 -44.32 -5.06
N GLY A 345 -4.98 -44.57 -6.35
CA GLY A 345 -5.27 -45.89 -6.90
C GLY A 345 -6.72 -46.36 -6.73
N ALA A 346 -7.54 -45.65 -5.93
CA ALA A 346 -9.00 -45.82 -5.87
C ALA A 346 -9.71 -44.81 -6.80
N GLY A 347 -9.14 -43.62 -6.97
CA GLY A 347 -9.65 -42.56 -7.82
C GLY A 347 -8.60 -41.51 -8.18
N GLU A 348 -9.05 -40.45 -8.84
CA GLU A 348 -8.30 -39.24 -9.13
C GLU A 348 -9.11 -38.05 -8.60
N GLY A 349 -8.45 -37.12 -7.90
CA GLY A 349 -9.09 -35.93 -7.35
C GLY A 349 -9.62 -34.98 -8.43
N GLY A 350 -10.52 -34.08 -8.02
CA GLY A 350 -11.06 -33.05 -8.91
C GLY A 350 -10.00 -32.09 -9.45
N LEU A 351 -10.30 -31.38 -10.54
CA LEU A 351 -9.46 -30.26 -11.02
C LEU A 351 -9.79 -28.94 -10.29
N GLY A 352 -10.46 -29.02 -9.15
CA GLY A 352 -11.10 -27.92 -8.45
C GLY A 352 -12.31 -27.33 -9.20
N SER A 353 -12.78 -26.21 -8.66
CA SER A 353 -14.01 -25.55 -9.09
C SER A 353 -13.74 -24.21 -9.81
N ARG A 354 -14.72 -23.75 -10.60
CA ARG A 354 -14.78 -22.39 -11.15
C ARG A 354 -15.25 -21.42 -10.07
N SER A 355 -15.10 -20.12 -10.31
CA SER A 355 -15.58 -19.06 -9.40
C SER A 355 -17.11 -19.07 -9.16
N ASP A 356 -17.88 -19.79 -9.97
CA ASP A 356 -19.33 -20.00 -9.77
C ASP A 356 -19.65 -21.32 -9.04
N GLY A 357 -18.63 -21.99 -8.49
CA GLY A 357 -18.75 -23.25 -7.76
C GLY A 357 -19.01 -24.47 -8.64
N THR A 358 -18.96 -24.35 -9.98
CA THR A 358 -19.11 -25.50 -10.87
C THR A 358 -17.75 -26.22 -11.06
N PRO A 359 -17.73 -27.58 -11.09
CA PRO A 359 -16.49 -28.31 -11.32
C PRO A 359 -15.81 -27.94 -12.64
N ARG A 360 -14.48 -27.91 -12.67
CA ARG A 360 -13.72 -27.71 -13.91
C ARG A 360 -13.90 -28.89 -14.86
N ALA A 361 -14.12 -28.60 -16.14
CA ALA A 361 -14.40 -29.61 -17.15
C ALA A 361 -13.10 -30.17 -17.75
N VAL A 362 -13.04 -31.50 -17.90
CA VAL A 362 -11.90 -32.21 -18.48
C VAL A 362 -12.28 -32.76 -19.85
N ASP A 363 -11.59 -32.32 -20.91
CA ASP A 363 -11.85 -32.81 -22.28
C ASP A 363 -11.24 -34.20 -22.51
N THR A 364 -10.12 -34.49 -21.82
CA THR A 364 -9.46 -35.79 -21.88
C THR A 364 -8.85 -36.12 -20.52
N PRO A 365 -9.58 -36.85 -19.66
CA PRO A 365 -9.08 -37.35 -18.38
C PRO A 365 -7.83 -38.21 -18.56
N CYS A 366 -6.93 -38.19 -17.59
CA CYS A 366 -5.80 -39.10 -17.55
C CYS A 366 -6.31 -40.52 -17.28
N GLN A 367 -6.40 -41.36 -18.33
CA GLN A 367 -6.80 -42.78 -18.22
C GLN A 367 -5.61 -43.72 -18.07
#